data_AF-A0A7L3AV60-F1
#
_entry.id   AF-A0A7L3AV60-F1
#
_cell.length_a   1.000
_cell.length_b   1.000
_cell.length_c   1.000
_cell.angle_alpha   90.00
_cell.angle_beta   90.00
_cell.angle_gamma   90.00
#
_symmetry.space_group_name_H-M   'P 1'
#
loop_
_entity.id
_entity.type
_entity.pdbx_description
1 polymer ?
#
loop_
_entity_poly.entity_id
_entity_poly.type
_entity_poly.pdbx_seq_one_letter_code
_entity_poly.pdbx_strand_id
1 'polypeptide(L)'
;GHGVMPSVVCSAGDVLDMGYVIAREKATATFQIQNTSTLALRYSIQLDSLSPTRDKDQQRIPSFITSSVQRTEFVGTQNYNGLSVFSISPTEGEIVAGKSQDFIVTFSPDHESLYYSDRLKVVLFGKKTAHVIHMKGAARDHPMFVEGGVPLDVPIESLAVTLPVSPQEALKGGNVLPLYYQTVKPVKSILLILEYIEGEGSPVPATAELRVGAIQSAQFAAKNVEFSFDGLSLLQQKGFTVESAKGTVERGRVKRVSVSWVPPADFSVS
;
A
#
# COMPACT_ATOMS: atom_id res chain seq x y z
N GLY A 1 3.47 15.57 -47.73
CA GLY A 1 2.65 14.89 -46.70
C GLY A 1 2.81 15.63 -45.39
N HIS A 2 1.76 15.70 -44.57
CA HIS A 2 1.81 16.31 -43.24
C HIS A 2 1.82 15.20 -42.19
N GLY A 3 2.80 15.21 -41.28
CA GLY A 3 2.83 14.30 -40.14
C GLY A 3 1.91 14.79 -39.03
N VAL A 4 1.06 13.92 -38.50
CA VAL A 4 0.21 14.23 -37.34
C VAL A 4 0.78 13.49 -36.12
N MET A 5 1.00 14.21 -35.02
CA MET A 5 1.50 13.62 -33.79
C MET A 5 0.33 13.08 -32.94
N PRO A 6 0.38 11.80 -32.50
CA PRO A 6 -0.58 11.27 -31.54
C PRO A 6 -0.49 12.02 -30.21
N SER A 7 -1.63 12.48 -29.70
CA SER A 7 -1.76 13.22 -28.44
C SER A 7 -2.97 12.70 -27.66
N VAL A 8 -2.78 12.53 -26.35
CA VAL A 8 -3.78 12.02 -25.40
C VAL A 8 -3.64 12.75 -24.07
N VAL A 9 -4.73 12.77 -23.30
CA VAL A 9 -4.78 13.25 -21.91
C VAL A 9 -5.33 12.12 -21.04
N CYS A 10 -4.69 11.85 -19.92
CA CYS A 10 -5.12 10.85 -18.94
C CYS A 10 -5.73 11.52 -17.71
N SER A 11 -6.83 11.00 -17.20
CA SER A 11 -7.46 11.49 -15.96
C SER A 11 -6.76 11.00 -14.70
N ALA A 12 -5.99 9.91 -14.78
CA ALA A 12 -5.17 9.43 -13.67
C ALA A 12 -3.83 10.19 -13.64
N GLY A 13 -3.35 10.48 -12.44
CA GLY A 13 -1.98 10.94 -12.24
C GLY A 13 -0.96 9.82 -12.41
N ASP A 14 0.27 10.06 -11.96
CA ASP A 14 1.37 9.08 -12.06
C ASP A 14 1.16 7.84 -11.18
N VAL A 15 0.28 7.96 -10.17
CA VAL A 15 -0.03 6.90 -9.21
C VAL A 15 -1.54 6.69 -9.12
N LEU A 16 -1.96 5.43 -9.25
CA LEU A 16 -3.31 4.97 -8.94
C LEU A 16 -3.25 4.13 -7.67
N ASP A 17 -3.69 4.73 -6.55
CA ASP A 17 -3.70 4.08 -5.24
C ASP A 17 -5.06 3.44 -4.99
N MET A 18 -5.08 2.11 -4.88
CA MET A 18 -6.29 1.33 -4.56
C MET A 18 -6.60 1.34 -3.06
N GLY A 19 -5.71 1.91 -2.23
CA GLY A 19 -5.84 1.95 -0.79
C GLY A 19 -5.79 0.57 -0.14
N TYR A 20 -6.43 0.45 1.01
CA TYR A 20 -6.55 -0.79 1.76
C TYR A 20 -7.81 -1.57 1.36
N VAL A 21 -7.64 -2.85 1.08
CA VAL A 21 -8.71 -3.80 0.75
C VAL A 21 -8.60 -5.03 1.66
N ILE A 22 -9.69 -5.74 1.88
CA ILE A 22 -9.63 -7.01 2.58
C ILE A 22 -9.02 -8.07 1.65
N ALA A 23 -8.10 -8.89 2.17
CA ALA A 23 -7.55 -9.99 1.41
C ALA A 23 -8.68 -10.88 0.85
N ARG A 24 -8.57 -11.29 -0.42
CA ARG A 24 -9.56 -12.07 -1.19
C ARG A 24 -10.83 -11.30 -1.58
N GLU A 25 -10.95 -10.03 -1.21
CA GLU A 25 -11.92 -9.12 -1.84
C GLU A 25 -11.32 -8.45 -3.07
N LYS A 26 -12.20 -7.75 -3.82
CA LYS A 26 -11.80 -6.96 -4.98
C LYS A 26 -12.17 -5.51 -4.79
N ALA A 27 -11.31 -4.63 -5.27
CA ALA A 27 -11.60 -3.21 -5.42
C ALA A 27 -11.44 -2.81 -6.89
N THR A 28 -12.23 -1.83 -7.33
CA THR A 28 -12.14 -1.29 -8.68
C THR A 28 -11.92 0.21 -8.64
N ALA A 29 -11.16 0.69 -9.60
CA ALA A 29 -10.96 2.11 -9.86
C ALA A 29 -11.07 2.34 -11.37
N THR A 30 -11.52 3.53 -11.75
CA THR A 30 -11.61 3.90 -13.16
C THR A 30 -10.72 5.08 -13.48
N PHE A 31 -10.16 5.07 -14.68
CA PHE A 31 -9.52 6.24 -15.25
C PHE A 31 -9.88 6.34 -16.73
N GLN A 32 -9.74 7.53 -17.28
CA GLN A 32 -10.14 7.84 -18.63
C GLN A 32 -8.94 8.36 -19.43
N ILE A 33 -8.88 7.96 -20.70
CA ILE A 33 -7.94 8.54 -21.67
C ILE A 33 -8.74 9.24 -22.77
N GLN A 34 -8.48 10.52 -22.94
CA GLN A 34 -9.05 11.34 -24.00
C GLN A 34 -8.08 11.45 -25.18
N ASN A 35 -8.57 11.19 -26.39
CA ASN A 35 -7.84 11.45 -27.62
C ASN A 35 -8.02 12.91 -28.04
N THR A 36 -6.94 13.69 -27.94
CA THR A 36 -6.90 15.11 -28.33
C THR A 36 -6.34 15.31 -29.74
N SER A 37 -6.00 14.23 -30.44
CA SER A 37 -5.51 14.27 -31.82
C SER A 37 -6.65 14.16 -32.83
N THR A 38 -6.34 14.48 -34.10
CA THR A 38 -7.28 14.37 -35.22
C THR A 38 -7.37 12.97 -35.82
N LEU A 39 -6.53 12.03 -35.33
CA LEU A 39 -6.48 10.65 -35.79
C LEU A 39 -7.09 9.74 -34.74
N ALA A 40 -7.74 8.66 -35.18
CA ALA A 40 -8.14 7.62 -34.26
C ALA A 40 -6.89 6.84 -33.78
N LEU A 41 -6.84 6.56 -32.48
CA LEU A 41 -5.66 6.04 -31.81
C LEU A 41 -5.89 4.60 -31.39
N ARG A 42 -5.22 3.66 -32.08
CA ARG A 42 -5.19 2.27 -31.64
C ARG A 42 -4.34 2.16 -30.38
N TYR A 43 -4.89 1.58 -29.32
CA TYR A 43 -4.20 1.38 -28.05
C TYR A 43 -4.09 -0.11 -27.69
N SER A 44 -3.08 -0.40 -26.88
CA SER A 44 -3.00 -1.61 -26.07
C SER A 44 -2.44 -1.26 -24.70
N ILE A 45 -2.87 -2.02 -23.70
CA ILE A 45 -2.41 -1.89 -22.31
C ILE A 45 -1.41 -2.99 -22.03
N GLN A 46 -0.30 -2.63 -21.40
CA GLN A 46 0.73 -3.55 -20.94
C GLN A 46 0.92 -3.39 -19.44
N LEU A 47 1.02 -4.52 -18.74
CA LEU A 47 1.36 -4.60 -17.33
C LEU A 47 2.74 -5.21 -17.20
N ASP A 48 3.59 -4.63 -16.36
CA ASP A 48 4.94 -5.12 -16.16
C ASP A 48 4.97 -6.48 -15.45
N SER A 49 3.99 -6.77 -14.58
CA SER A 49 3.79 -8.10 -13.98
C SER A 49 3.58 -9.22 -15.01
N LEU A 50 3.11 -8.88 -16.21
CA LEU A 50 2.87 -9.79 -17.33
C LEU A 50 3.99 -9.75 -18.39
N SER A 51 5.05 -8.99 -18.16
CA SER A 51 6.16 -8.88 -19.11
C SER A 51 6.93 -10.21 -19.22
N PRO A 52 7.32 -10.65 -20.43
CA PRO A 52 8.19 -11.81 -20.60
C PRO A 52 9.60 -11.57 -20.03
N THR A 53 10.00 -10.33 -19.78
CA THR A 53 11.29 -10.00 -19.16
C THR A 53 11.25 -10.01 -17.63
N ARG A 54 10.08 -10.25 -17.02
CA ARG A 54 9.88 -10.15 -15.57
C ARG A 54 10.93 -10.91 -14.77
N ASP A 55 11.20 -12.15 -15.14
CA ASP A 55 12.12 -13.00 -14.39
C ASP A 55 13.57 -12.46 -14.44
N LYS A 56 13.95 -11.83 -15.56
CA LYS A 56 15.23 -11.12 -15.68
C LYS A 56 15.28 -9.84 -14.85
N ASP A 57 14.17 -9.10 -14.80
CA ASP A 57 14.08 -7.87 -14.02
C ASP A 57 14.08 -8.16 -12.51
N GLN A 58 13.51 -9.28 -12.06
CA GLN A 58 13.53 -9.75 -10.67
C GLN A 58 14.91 -10.21 -10.18
N GLN A 59 15.82 -10.58 -11.07
CA GLN A 59 17.20 -10.98 -10.71
C GLN A 59 18.11 -9.78 -10.39
N ARG A 60 17.62 -8.55 -10.52
CA ARG A 60 18.38 -7.35 -10.17
C ARG A 60 18.44 -7.16 -8.66
N ILE A 61 19.45 -6.39 -8.23
CA ILE A 61 19.54 -5.95 -6.83
C ILE A 61 18.30 -5.12 -6.51
N PRO A 62 17.53 -5.49 -5.46
CA PRO A 62 16.35 -4.73 -5.07
C PRO A 62 16.61 -3.25 -4.80
N SER A 63 15.64 -2.41 -5.16
CA SER A 63 15.71 -0.94 -5.07
C SER A 63 15.90 -0.47 -3.63
N PHE A 64 15.34 -1.16 -2.64
CA PHE A 64 15.53 -0.80 -1.23
C PHE A 64 16.98 -0.94 -0.74
N ILE A 65 17.84 -1.70 -1.45
CA ILE A 65 19.27 -1.81 -1.14
C ILE A 65 20.05 -0.66 -1.76
N THR A 66 19.64 -0.22 -2.95
CA THR A 66 20.38 0.75 -3.77
C THR A 66 19.89 2.19 -3.63
N SER A 67 18.66 2.39 -3.13
CA SER A 67 18.00 3.69 -3.01
C SER A 67 17.27 3.81 -1.67
N SER A 68 17.56 4.89 -0.95
CA SER A 68 16.79 5.29 0.24
C SER A 68 15.45 5.94 -0.11
N VAL A 69 15.28 6.42 -1.35
CA VAL A 69 14.11 7.20 -1.79
C VAL A 69 13.04 6.31 -2.41
N GLN A 70 13.43 5.31 -3.22
CA GLN A 70 12.50 4.37 -3.84
C GLN A 70 12.74 2.98 -3.27
N ARG A 71 12.04 2.65 -2.19
CA ARG A 71 12.17 1.34 -1.53
C ARG A 71 11.35 0.25 -2.25
N THR A 72 10.23 0.59 -2.87
CA THR A 72 9.36 -0.37 -3.57
C THR A 72 9.73 -0.55 -5.05
N GLU A 73 9.71 -1.79 -5.50
CA GLU A 73 9.82 -2.14 -6.92
C GLU A 73 8.60 -1.66 -7.72
N PHE A 74 8.74 -1.60 -9.05
CA PHE A 74 7.59 -1.33 -9.95
C PHE A 74 6.59 -2.48 -9.97
N VAL A 75 7.07 -3.70 -9.75
CA VAL A 75 6.25 -4.91 -9.59
C VAL A 75 6.52 -5.43 -8.18
N GLY A 76 5.52 -5.31 -7.32
CA GLY A 76 5.60 -5.71 -5.93
C GLY A 76 5.06 -7.12 -5.69
N THR A 77 4.50 -7.34 -4.51
CA THR A 77 3.90 -8.62 -4.10
C THR A 77 2.95 -9.17 -5.17
N GLN A 78 3.03 -10.47 -5.43
CA GLN A 78 2.16 -11.19 -6.37
C GLN A 78 1.33 -12.22 -5.61
N ASN A 79 0.13 -12.53 -6.12
CA ASN A 79 -0.74 -13.52 -5.49
C ASN A 79 -0.08 -14.91 -5.48
N TYR A 80 -0.28 -15.65 -4.39
CA TYR A 80 0.25 -17.01 -4.24
C TYR A 80 -0.40 -18.00 -5.21
N ASN A 81 -1.66 -17.74 -5.59
CA ASN A 81 -2.39 -18.55 -6.56
C ASN A 81 -1.90 -18.39 -8.02
N GLY A 82 -0.95 -17.49 -8.28
CA GLY A 82 -0.41 -17.22 -9.61
C GLY A 82 -1.30 -16.37 -10.52
N LEU A 83 -2.48 -15.95 -10.07
CA LEU A 83 -3.35 -15.01 -10.79
C LEU A 83 -2.86 -13.57 -10.60
N SER A 84 -3.04 -12.73 -11.62
CA SER A 84 -2.65 -11.32 -11.55
C SER A 84 -3.37 -10.57 -10.43
N VAL A 85 -2.60 -9.82 -9.66
CA VAL A 85 -3.09 -8.95 -8.58
C VAL A 85 -3.91 -7.79 -9.16
N PHE A 86 -3.37 -7.16 -10.21
CA PHE A 86 -4.03 -6.10 -10.95
C PHE A 86 -4.45 -6.61 -12.33
N SER A 87 -5.67 -6.26 -12.73
CA SER A 87 -6.17 -6.50 -14.08
C SER A 87 -6.86 -5.26 -14.59
N ILE A 88 -6.89 -5.09 -15.91
CA ILE A 88 -7.50 -3.93 -16.56
C ILE A 88 -8.38 -4.35 -17.71
N SER A 89 -9.48 -3.64 -17.89
CA SER A 89 -10.38 -3.78 -19.03
C SER A 89 -10.85 -2.42 -19.53
N PRO A 90 -10.91 -2.16 -20.85
CA PRO A 90 -10.40 -3.01 -21.94
C PRO A 90 -8.86 -3.00 -22.04
N THR A 91 -8.27 -4.07 -22.59
CA THR A 91 -6.81 -4.18 -22.78
C THR A 91 -6.33 -3.71 -24.15
N GLU A 92 -7.21 -3.65 -25.15
CA GLU A 92 -6.91 -3.16 -26.49
C GLU A 92 -8.15 -2.54 -27.13
N GLY A 93 -7.93 -1.67 -28.11
CA GLY A 93 -9.02 -1.04 -28.85
C GLY A 93 -8.57 0.20 -29.62
N GLU A 94 -9.52 1.08 -29.92
CA GLU A 94 -9.29 2.32 -30.65
C GLU A 94 -10.07 3.47 -30.02
N ILE A 95 -9.39 4.59 -29.78
CA ILE A 95 -10.01 5.83 -29.28
C ILE A 95 -10.20 6.76 -30.47
N VAL A 96 -11.45 6.98 -30.87
CA VAL A 96 -11.80 7.89 -31.97
C VAL A 96 -11.35 9.32 -31.65
N ALA A 97 -11.00 10.11 -32.68
CA ALA A 97 -10.62 11.50 -32.55
C ALA A 97 -11.63 12.31 -31.71
N GLY A 98 -11.14 13.03 -30.70
CA GLY A 98 -11.96 13.84 -29.79
C GLY A 98 -12.82 13.04 -28.80
N LYS A 99 -12.72 11.71 -28.76
CA LYS A 99 -13.44 10.85 -27.82
C LYS A 99 -12.56 10.40 -26.66
N SER A 100 -13.21 9.88 -25.63
CA SER A 100 -12.56 9.31 -24.46
C SER A 100 -12.88 7.83 -24.32
N GLN A 101 -11.95 7.08 -23.72
CA GLN A 101 -12.11 5.68 -23.36
C GLN A 101 -11.94 5.53 -21.85
N ASP A 102 -12.91 4.87 -21.21
CA ASP A 102 -12.84 4.50 -19.81
C ASP A 102 -12.15 3.15 -19.65
N PHE A 103 -11.31 3.07 -18.62
CA PHE A 103 -10.61 1.86 -18.22
C PHE A 103 -10.96 1.53 -16.79
N ILE A 104 -11.18 0.24 -16.52
CA ILE A 104 -11.48 -0.28 -15.20
C ILE A 104 -10.28 -1.10 -14.74
N VAL A 105 -9.61 -0.63 -13.69
CA VAL A 105 -8.58 -1.37 -12.98
C VAL A 105 -9.24 -2.15 -11.84
N THR A 106 -8.96 -3.44 -11.77
CA THR A 106 -9.43 -4.32 -10.70
C THR A 106 -8.23 -4.82 -9.90
N PHE A 107 -8.24 -4.56 -8.60
CA PHE A 107 -7.28 -5.06 -7.62
C PHE A 107 -7.89 -6.25 -6.88
N SER A 108 -7.21 -7.40 -6.89
CA SER A 108 -7.69 -8.68 -6.36
C SER A 108 -6.57 -9.43 -5.59
N PRO A 109 -6.16 -8.93 -4.41
CA PRO A 109 -5.15 -9.58 -3.58
C PRO A 109 -5.70 -10.88 -2.97
N ASP A 110 -4.90 -11.94 -2.85
CA ASP A 110 -5.32 -13.22 -2.24
C ASP A 110 -4.83 -13.44 -0.79
N HIS A 111 -3.92 -12.60 -0.30
CA HIS A 111 -3.38 -12.61 1.05
C HIS A 111 -3.09 -11.19 1.57
N GLU A 112 -2.72 -11.07 2.86
CA GLU A 112 -2.33 -9.81 3.47
C GLU A 112 -0.92 -9.39 3.02
N SER A 113 -0.79 -8.20 2.42
CA SER A 113 0.50 -7.55 2.13
C SER A 113 0.32 -6.05 1.99
N LEU A 114 1.36 -5.27 2.32
CA LEU A 114 1.41 -3.82 2.13
C LEU A 114 1.93 -3.40 0.76
N TYR A 115 2.54 -4.32 0.02
CA TYR A 115 3.46 -3.98 -1.07
C TYR A 115 2.99 -4.47 -2.42
N TYR A 116 1.67 -4.58 -2.62
CA TYR A 116 1.15 -4.81 -3.96
C TYR A 116 1.40 -3.59 -4.83
N SER A 117 2.09 -3.81 -5.94
CA SER A 117 2.32 -2.78 -6.94
C SER A 117 2.52 -3.40 -8.32
N ASP A 118 2.17 -2.63 -9.34
CA ASP A 118 2.43 -2.96 -10.74
C ASP A 118 2.51 -1.67 -11.55
N ARG A 119 3.10 -1.73 -12.75
CA ARG A 119 3.22 -0.60 -13.65
C ARG A 119 2.42 -0.83 -14.91
N LEU A 120 1.46 0.06 -15.13
CA LEU A 120 0.59 0.07 -16.29
C LEU A 120 1.13 1.00 -17.36
N LYS A 121 1.21 0.51 -18.60
CA LYS A 121 1.64 1.28 -19.77
C LYS A 121 0.53 1.32 -20.81
N VAL A 122 0.18 2.52 -21.24
CA VAL A 122 -0.72 2.73 -22.37
C VAL A 122 0.13 2.88 -23.62
N VAL A 123 0.06 1.92 -24.53
CA VAL A 123 0.85 1.90 -25.75
C VAL A 123 -0.03 2.22 -26.96
N LEU A 124 0.35 3.26 -27.70
CA LEU A 124 -0.32 3.66 -28.94
C LEU A 124 0.38 3.03 -30.15
N PHE A 125 -0.41 2.55 -31.10
CA PHE A 125 0.03 1.93 -32.36
C PHE A 125 1.05 0.80 -32.16
N GLY A 126 1.01 0.14 -31.00
CA GLY A 126 1.93 -0.94 -30.63
C GLY A 126 3.40 -0.53 -30.45
N LYS A 127 3.72 0.77 -30.43
CA LYS A 127 5.12 1.25 -30.41
C LYS A 127 5.38 2.38 -29.41
N LYS A 128 4.46 3.34 -29.28
CA LYS A 128 4.68 4.55 -28.47
C LYS A 128 4.00 4.41 -27.12
N THR A 129 4.78 4.39 -26.03
CA THR A 129 4.20 4.52 -24.67
C THR A 129 3.72 5.96 -24.50
N ALA A 130 2.42 6.14 -24.32
CA ALA A 130 1.80 7.45 -24.15
C ALA A 130 1.67 7.84 -22.67
N HIS A 131 1.33 6.88 -21.81
CA HIS A 131 1.22 7.08 -20.37
C HIS A 131 1.77 5.89 -19.61
N VAL A 132 2.28 6.17 -18.42
CA VAL A 132 2.73 5.19 -17.44
C VAL A 132 2.04 5.53 -16.13
N ILE A 133 1.34 4.56 -15.54
CA ILE A 133 0.62 4.71 -14.27
C ILE A 133 1.15 3.65 -13.31
N HIS A 134 1.63 4.06 -12.15
CA HIS A 134 2.03 3.15 -11.08
C HIS A 134 0.80 2.80 -10.26
N MET A 135 0.41 1.53 -10.28
CA MET A 135 -0.67 1.01 -9.47
C MET A 135 -0.10 0.51 -8.16
N LYS A 136 -0.74 0.85 -7.05
CA LYS A 136 -0.38 0.31 -5.73
C LYS A 136 -1.62 0.03 -4.90
N GLY A 137 -1.50 -0.87 -3.95
CA GLY A 137 -2.56 -1.22 -3.02
C GLY A 137 -2.03 -2.00 -1.84
N ALA A 138 -2.84 -2.08 -0.79
CA ALA A 138 -2.56 -2.88 0.38
C ALA A 138 -3.74 -3.80 0.67
N ALA A 139 -3.45 -5.00 1.17
CA ALA A 139 -4.42 -5.93 1.67
C ALA A 139 -4.25 -6.18 3.16
N ARG A 140 -5.36 -6.45 3.85
CA ARG A 140 -5.39 -6.86 5.27
C ARG A 140 -6.37 -8.00 5.46
N ASP A 141 -6.06 -8.89 6.39
CA ASP A 141 -7.01 -9.92 6.83
C ASP A 141 -8.05 -9.37 7.82
N HIS A 142 -7.81 -8.17 8.35
CA HIS A 142 -8.63 -7.52 9.37
C HIS A 142 -9.25 -6.22 8.82
N PRO A 143 -10.45 -5.82 9.28
CA PRO A 143 -11.15 -4.61 8.81
C PRO A 143 -10.53 -3.29 9.27
N MET A 144 -9.36 -3.33 9.88
CA MET A 144 -8.66 -2.18 10.40
C MET A 144 -7.19 -2.19 10.00
N PHE A 145 -6.64 -0.99 9.84
CA PHE A 145 -5.21 -0.80 9.67
C PHE A 145 -4.71 0.33 10.55
N VAL A 146 -3.43 0.24 10.91
CA VAL A 146 -2.67 1.35 11.49
C VAL A 146 -1.45 1.54 10.62
N GLU A 147 -1.18 2.78 10.22
CA GLU A 147 -0.01 3.18 9.44
C GLU A 147 0.57 4.49 9.94
N GLY A 148 1.73 4.86 9.41
CA GLY A 148 2.50 6.02 9.82
C GLY A 148 3.89 5.60 10.31
N GLY A 149 4.65 6.58 10.77
CA GLY A 149 6.02 6.34 11.20
C GLY A 149 6.96 5.89 10.08
N VAL A 150 8.07 5.29 10.50
CA VAL A 150 9.13 4.78 9.63
C VAL A 150 8.92 3.28 9.41
N PRO A 151 8.94 2.80 8.14
CA PRO A 151 8.84 1.37 7.84
C PRO A 151 9.96 0.57 8.48
N LEU A 152 9.58 -0.41 9.33
CA LEU A 152 10.47 -1.35 10.00
C LEU A 152 10.68 -2.65 9.22
N ASP A 153 9.86 -2.87 8.21
CA ASP A 153 9.86 -4.03 7.33
C ASP A 153 10.56 -3.73 6.00
N VAL A 154 10.78 -4.81 5.24
CA VAL A 154 11.25 -4.72 3.87
C VAL A 154 10.05 -4.68 2.92
N PRO A 155 10.06 -3.85 1.87
CA PRO A 155 8.97 -3.71 0.91
C PRO A 155 8.92 -4.87 -0.09
N ILE A 156 9.35 -6.05 0.33
CA ILE A 156 9.37 -7.29 -0.43
C ILE A 156 8.89 -8.38 0.49
N GLU A 157 7.99 -9.18 -0.01
CA GLU A 157 7.56 -10.36 0.71
C GLU A 157 8.62 -11.46 0.64
N SER A 158 9.00 -11.99 1.79
CA SER A 158 9.86 -13.17 1.84
C SER A 158 9.01 -14.42 1.59
N LEU A 159 9.34 -15.19 0.54
CA LEU A 159 8.75 -16.51 0.28
C LEU A 159 9.15 -17.57 1.33
N ALA A 160 9.96 -17.21 2.33
CA ALA A 160 10.17 -18.06 3.49
C ALA A 160 8.85 -18.15 4.26
N VAL A 161 8.09 -19.20 3.97
CA VAL A 161 6.84 -19.49 4.66
C VAL A 161 7.14 -19.68 6.14
N THR A 162 6.89 -18.65 6.96
CA THR A 162 6.68 -18.87 8.39
C THR A 162 5.30 -19.47 8.52
N LEU A 163 5.17 -20.78 8.29
CA LEU A 163 3.91 -21.50 8.37
C LEU A 163 3.24 -21.20 9.73
N PRO A 164 2.09 -20.50 9.79
CA PRO A 164 1.23 -20.60 10.95
C PRO A 164 0.58 -21.97 10.83
N VAL A 165 1.14 -22.97 11.52
CA VAL A 165 0.50 -24.29 11.60
C VAL A 165 -0.91 -24.07 12.14
N SER A 166 -1.90 -24.52 11.37
CA SER A 166 -3.30 -24.45 11.77
C SER A 166 -3.48 -25.19 13.11
N PRO A 167 -4.27 -24.68 14.07
CA PRO A 167 -4.50 -25.37 15.35
C PRO A 167 -5.15 -26.76 15.21
N GLN A 168 -5.64 -27.12 14.02
CA GLN A 168 -6.52 -28.28 13.82
C GLN A 168 -5.80 -29.52 13.30
N GLU A 169 -4.57 -29.40 12.78
CA GLU A 169 -3.82 -30.55 12.24
C GLU A 169 -2.86 -31.20 13.26
N ALA A 170 -2.66 -30.57 14.42
CA ALA A 170 -1.78 -31.06 15.48
C ALA A 170 -2.39 -32.16 16.40
N LEU A 171 -3.62 -32.62 16.13
CA LEU A 171 -4.33 -33.58 16.98
C LEU A 171 -4.29 -35.05 16.51
N LYS A 172 -3.48 -35.40 15.49
CA LYS A 172 -3.41 -36.79 14.99
C LYS A 172 -2.04 -37.47 14.95
N GLY A 173 -0.98 -36.85 15.47
CA GLY A 173 0.34 -37.48 15.55
C GLY A 173 0.91 -37.40 16.95
N GLY A 174 1.05 -38.54 17.63
CA GLY A 174 1.47 -38.61 19.02
C GLY A 174 2.87 -38.06 19.31
N ASN A 175 2.97 -37.42 20.47
CA ASN A 175 4.12 -37.39 21.39
C ASN A 175 5.49 -36.93 20.85
N VAL A 176 5.60 -35.67 20.42
CA VAL A 176 6.75 -34.80 20.79
C VAL A 176 6.21 -33.36 20.89
N LEU A 177 6.02 -32.84 22.11
CA LEU A 177 5.68 -31.44 22.36
C LEU A 177 6.96 -30.59 22.24
N PRO A 178 7.08 -29.61 21.32
CA PRO A 178 8.00 -28.51 21.50
C PRO A 178 7.32 -27.50 22.43
N LEU A 179 7.82 -27.42 23.66
CA LEU A 179 7.33 -26.59 24.76
C LEU A 179 7.61 -25.08 24.54
N TYR A 180 7.52 -24.56 23.31
CA TYR A 180 7.82 -23.16 22.99
C TYR A 180 6.79 -22.42 22.13
N TYR A 181 5.73 -23.08 21.66
CA TYR A 181 4.70 -22.42 20.85
C TYR A 181 3.56 -21.89 21.72
N GLN A 182 3.91 -21.04 22.68
CA GLN A 182 2.96 -20.03 23.12
C GLN A 182 2.65 -19.19 21.88
N THR A 183 1.40 -19.19 21.44
CA THR A 183 0.88 -18.47 20.28
C THR A 183 1.02 -16.96 20.53
N VAL A 184 2.23 -16.42 20.39
CA VAL A 184 2.48 -14.98 20.39
C VAL A 184 1.88 -14.48 19.08
N LYS A 185 0.70 -13.86 19.15
CA LYS A 185 0.21 -13.07 18.02
C LYS A 185 1.32 -12.07 17.68
N PRO A 186 1.81 -12.04 16.42
CA PRO A 186 2.89 -11.14 16.06
C PRO A 186 2.45 -9.71 16.36
N VAL A 187 3.20 -9.01 17.21
CA VAL A 187 2.97 -7.60 17.50
C VAL A 187 3.44 -6.83 16.27
N LYS A 188 2.54 -6.02 15.69
CA LYS A 188 2.90 -5.09 14.63
C LYS A 188 3.50 -3.84 15.27
N SER A 189 4.78 -3.60 15.03
CA SER A 189 5.50 -2.45 15.56
C SER A 189 5.57 -1.32 14.53
N ILE A 190 5.43 -0.08 15.00
CA ILE A 190 5.63 1.13 14.20
C ILE A 190 6.70 1.96 14.88
N LEU A 191 7.71 2.39 14.13
CA LEU A 191 8.75 3.28 14.63
C LEU A 191 8.34 4.73 14.39
N LEU A 192 8.26 5.53 15.45
CA LEU A 192 8.07 6.98 15.34
C LEU A 192 9.41 7.67 15.64
N ILE A 193 9.82 8.56 14.75
CA ILE A 193 10.96 9.46 14.95
C ILE A 193 10.39 10.85 15.18
N LEU A 194 10.70 11.46 16.33
CA LEU A 194 10.28 12.80 16.70
C LEU A 194 11.54 13.65 16.90
N GLU A 195 11.73 14.65 16.05
CA GLU A 195 12.89 15.53 16.07
C GLU A 195 12.52 16.85 16.74
N TYR A 196 13.10 17.11 17.91
CA TYR A 196 12.93 18.36 18.65
C TYR A 196 14.09 19.30 18.35
N ILE A 197 13.77 20.55 18.02
CA ILE A 197 14.76 21.63 17.81
C ILE A 197 14.47 22.71 18.84
N GLU A 198 15.45 22.97 19.71
CA GLU A 198 15.38 24.05 20.67
C GLU A 198 15.55 25.40 19.94
N GLY A 199 14.57 26.29 20.08
CA GLY A 199 14.59 27.63 19.52
C GLY A 199 14.50 28.71 20.60
N GLU A 200 14.73 29.97 20.25
CA GLU A 200 14.69 31.12 21.19
C GLU A 200 13.28 31.44 21.75
N GLY A 201 12.23 30.71 21.33
CA GLY A 201 10.83 30.92 21.72
C GLY A 201 10.28 29.85 22.67
N SER A 202 8.94 29.81 22.82
CA SER A 202 8.27 28.74 23.54
C SER A 202 8.57 27.37 22.89
N PRO A 203 8.83 26.31 23.67
CA PRO A 203 9.20 25.01 23.14
C PRO A 203 8.11 24.49 22.19
N VAL A 204 8.48 24.24 20.93
CA VAL A 204 7.58 23.64 19.93
C VAL A 204 7.67 22.13 20.07
N PRO A 205 6.56 21.43 20.38
CA PRO A 205 6.59 19.98 20.48
C PRO A 205 7.02 19.34 19.16
N ALA A 206 7.93 18.36 19.23
CA ALA A 206 8.18 17.48 18.10
C ALA A 206 6.93 16.65 17.84
N THR A 207 6.55 16.43 16.59
CA THR A 207 5.30 15.72 16.25
C THR A 207 5.54 14.61 15.21
N ALA A 208 4.75 13.55 15.34
CA ALA A 208 4.62 12.48 14.36
C ALA A 208 3.14 12.10 14.21
N GLU A 209 2.73 11.64 13.04
CA GLU A 209 1.35 11.26 12.75
C GLU A 209 1.21 9.74 12.59
N LEU A 210 0.22 9.18 13.27
CA LEU A 210 -0.33 7.86 13.01
C LEU A 210 -1.70 7.98 12.34
N ARG A 211 -2.06 6.99 11.55
CA ARG A 211 -3.36 6.88 10.90
C ARG A 211 -3.99 5.55 11.25
N VAL A 212 -5.19 5.61 11.81
CA VAL A 212 -6.01 4.44 12.10
C VAL A 212 -7.18 4.45 11.14
N GLY A 213 -7.31 3.42 10.32
CA GLY A 213 -8.35 3.33 9.30
C GLY A 213 -9.23 2.10 9.44
N ALA A 214 -10.47 2.24 8.99
CA ALA A 214 -11.42 1.14 8.87
C ALA A 214 -11.69 0.85 7.38
N ILE A 215 -11.42 -0.37 6.94
CA ILE A 215 -11.50 -0.78 5.54
C ILE A 215 -12.96 -0.91 5.11
N GLN A 216 -13.28 -0.41 3.93
CA GLN A 216 -14.61 -0.58 3.35
C GLN A 216 -14.72 -1.99 2.75
N SER A 217 -15.51 -2.88 3.38
CA SER A 217 -15.66 -4.27 2.95
C SER A 217 -17.09 -4.79 3.11
N ALA A 218 -17.54 -5.60 2.15
CA ALA A 218 -18.86 -6.23 2.20
C ALA A 218 -18.89 -7.45 3.14
N GLN A 219 -17.75 -8.11 3.38
CA GLN A 219 -17.62 -9.27 4.27
C GLN A 219 -17.89 -8.92 5.74
N PHE A 220 -17.48 -7.73 6.18
CA PHE A 220 -17.69 -7.31 7.56
C PHE A 220 -18.97 -6.48 7.67
N ALA A 221 -19.94 -6.97 8.47
CA ALA A 221 -21.15 -6.23 8.80
C ALA A 221 -20.79 -4.83 9.33
N ALA A 222 -21.65 -3.84 9.05
CA ALA A 222 -21.44 -2.40 9.28
C ALA A 222 -21.12 -2.02 10.74
N LYS A 223 -19.91 -2.35 11.20
CA LYS A 223 -19.39 -2.04 12.52
C LYS A 223 -18.24 -1.06 12.34
N ASN A 224 -18.35 0.08 13.03
CA ASN A 224 -17.23 0.97 13.21
C ASN A 224 -16.13 0.24 13.98
N VAL A 225 -14.87 0.59 13.68
CA VAL A 225 -13.72 0.05 14.41
C VAL A 225 -13.45 0.94 15.60
N GLU A 226 -13.19 0.35 16.77
CA GLU A 226 -12.73 1.08 17.95
C GLU A 226 -11.22 0.87 18.13
N PHE A 227 -10.52 1.91 18.59
CA PHE A 227 -9.12 1.84 18.97
C PHE A 227 -8.85 2.55 20.30
N SER A 228 -7.82 2.10 21.00
CA SER A 228 -7.32 2.69 22.23
C SER A 228 -5.80 2.57 22.30
N PHE A 229 -5.17 3.55 22.92
CA PHE A 229 -3.75 3.55 23.26
C PHE A 229 -3.59 3.30 24.76
N ASP A 230 -2.82 2.27 25.11
CA ASP A 230 -2.49 1.93 26.49
C ASP A 230 -1.15 2.54 26.92
N GLY A 231 -0.86 2.54 28.23
CA GLY A 231 0.44 3.00 28.75
C GLY A 231 0.66 4.52 28.72
N LEU A 232 -0.39 5.32 28.53
CA LEU A 232 -0.31 6.78 28.37
C LEU A 232 0.36 7.48 29.56
N SER A 233 0.10 7.04 30.79
CA SER A 233 0.68 7.64 31.98
C SER A 233 2.22 7.54 32.00
N LEU A 234 2.76 6.41 31.50
CA LEU A 234 4.21 6.22 31.39
C LEU A 234 4.81 7.09 30.28
N LEU A 235 4.10 7.21 29.15
CA LEU A 235 4.49 8.08 28.03
C LEU A 235 4.52 9.56 28.45
N GLN A 236 3.51 10.02 29.20
CA GLN A 236 3.42 11.38 29.72
C GLN A 236 4.56 11.71 30.68
N GLN A 237 4.96 10.78 31.56
CA GLN A 237 6.14 10.95 32.42
C GLN A 237 7.45 11.12 31.64
N LYS A 238 7.49 10.67 30.38
CA LYS A 238 8.64 10.79 29.47
C LYS A 238 8.50 11.95 28.47
N GLY A 239 7.50 12.82 28.65
CA GLY A 239 7.27 14.00 27.81
C GLY A 239 6.46 13.75 26.54
N PHE A 240 5.92 12.54 26.36
CA PHE A 240 5.09 12.20 25.20
C PHE A 240 3.60 12.44 25.46
N THR A 241 2.90 12.94 24.46
CA THR A 241 1.44 13.10 24.47
C THR A 241 0.83 12.55 23.19
N VAL A 242 -0.24 11.76 23.32
CA VAL A 242 -0.99 11.20 22.19
C VAL A 242 -2.36 11.87 22.13
N GLU A 243 -2.67 12.51 21.01
CA GLU A 243 -3.97 13.12 20.76
C GLU A 243 -5.02 12.04 20.50
N SER A 244 -6.23 12.18 21.07
CA SER A 244 -7.32 11.21 20.85
C SER A 244 -6.93 9.76 21.15
N ALA A 245 -6.43 9.51 22.36
CA ALA A 245 -5.96 8.19 22.80
C ALA A 245 -7.01 7.05 22.77
N LYS A 246 -8.27 7.36 22.50
CA LYS A 246 -9.30 6.39 22.14
C LYS A 246 -10.24 6.98 21.11
N GLY A 247 -10.90 6.13 20.33
CA GLY A 247 -11.96 6.57 19.45
C GLY A 247 -12.51 5.49 18.56
N THR A 248 -13.52 5.88 17.78
CA THR A 248 -14.13 5.06 16.75
C THR A 248 -13.79 5.61 15.37
N VAL A 249 -13.65 4.71 14.40
CA VAL A 249 -13.41 5.01 12.99
C VAL A 249 -14.55 4.40 12.18
N GLU A 250 -15.25 5.26 11.47
CA GLU A 250 -16.31 4.83 10.54
C GLU A 250 -15.72 4.09 9.35
N ARG A 251 -16.51 3.17 8.79
CA ARG A 251 -16.13 2.38 7.62
C ARG A 251 -15.69 3.28 6.45
N GLY A 252 -14.54 2.96 5.85
CA GLY A 252 -13.96 3.73 4.75
C GLY A 252 -13.32 5.05 5.18
N ARG A 253 -13.32 5.38 6.48
CA ARG A 253 -12.65 6.56 7.01
C ARG A 253 -11.29 6.21 7.62
N VAL A 254 -10.48 7.24 7.73
CA VAL A 254 -9.18 7.23 8.42
C VAL A 254 -9.18 8.34 9.44
N LYS A 255 -8.79 8.03 10.67
CA LYS A 255 -8.57 8.99 11.74
C LYS A 255 -7.08 9.21 11.92
N ARG A 256 -6.68 10.48 11.94
CA ARG A 256 -5.30 10.90 12.25
C ARG A 256 -5.12 11.02 13.75
N VAL A 257 -4.00 10.53 14.24
CA VAL A 257 -3.61 10.52 15.65
C VAL A 257 -2.25 11.19 15.72
N SER A 258 -2.20 12.37 16.32
CA SER A 258 -0.95 13.10 16.54
C SER A 258 -0.24 12.56 17.78
N VAL A 259 1.03 12.21 17.64
CA VAL A 259 1.94 11.91 18.75
C VAL A 259 2.90 13.07 18.85
N SER A 260 3.02 13.65 20.04
CA SER A 260 3.90 14.78 20.29
C SER A 260 4.87 14.48 21.42
N TRP A 261 6.03 15.11 21.38
CA TRP A 261 7.04 15.00 22.41
C TRP A 261 7.65 16.36 22.72
N VAL A 262 7.77 16.64 24.01
CA VAL A 262 8.53 17.77 24.55
C VAL A 262 9.56 17.18 25.50
N PRO A 263 10.86 17.49 25.33
CA PRO A 263 11.89 17.02 26.25
C PRO A 263 11.55 17.44 27.69
N PRO A 264 11.57 16.52 28.66
CA PRO A 264 11.50 16.87 30.08
C PRO A 264 12.62 17.84 30.48
N ALA A 265 12.40 18.66 31.50
CA ALA A 265 13.37 19.69 31.92
C ALA A 265 14.73 19.13 32.40
N ASP A 266 14.78 17.84 32.75
CA ASP A 266 15.98 17.08 33.12
C ASP A 266 16.65 16.36 31.94
N PHE A 267 16.15 16.57 30.71
CA PHE A 267 16.71 15.97 29.50
C PHE A 267 17.97 16.70 29.06
N SER A 268 19.14 16.19 29.48
CA SER A 268 20.43 16.64 28.95
C SER A 268 20.75 15.91 27.64
N VAL A 269 21.08 16.67 26.59
CA VAL A 269 21.62 16.13 25.34
C VAL A 269 23.08 15.78 25.59
N SER A 270 23.39 14.50 25.72
CA SER A 270 24.76 13.98 25.79
C SER A 270 25.37 13.86 24.40
#